data_AF-A0A537ELZ5-F1
#
_entry.id   AF-A0A537ELZ5-F1
#
_cell.length_a   1.000
_cell.length_b   1.000
_cell.length_c   1.000
_cell.angle_alpha   90.00
_cell.angle_beta   90.00
_cell.angle_gamma   90.00
#
_symmetry.space_group_name_H-M   'P 1'
#
loop_
_entity.id
_entity.type
_entity.pdbx_description
1 polymer ?
#
loop_
_entity_poly.entity_id
_entity_poly.type
_entity_poly.pdbx_seq_one_letter_code
_entity_poly.pdbx_strand_id
1 'polypeptide(L)'
;MSSPPRRTLFKANEFLAVLETGESHIPYLSPVTLGVILIIAGVLLALFVVILSIAKTDNVKARGGAVVIVGPFPIIFGSDRESAKVLLVLSIVLVAALIVLLLLQGYF
;
A
#
# COMPACT_ATOMS: atom_id res chain seq x y z
N MET A 1 40.79 -9.49 -48.89
CA MET A 1 39.68 -9.23 -47.95
C MET A 1 39.88 -7.86 -47.32
N SER A 2 39.14 -6.84 -47.75
CA SER A 2 39.26 -5.46 -47.28
C SER A 2 38.39 -5.23 -46.05
N SER A 3 39.02 -4.99 -44.90
CA SER A 3 38.35 -4.64 -43.65
C SER A 3 37.51 -3.37 -43.84
N PRO A 4 36.25 -3.31 -43.35
CA PRO A 4 35.40 -2.15 -43.55
C PRO A 4 35.99 -0.90 -42.86
N PRO A 5 35.83 0.29 -43.46
CA PRO A 5 36.43 1.52 -42.99
C PRO A 5 35.88 1.95 -41.62
N ARG A 6 36.75 2.11 -40.60
CA ARG A 6 36.40 2.48 -39.20
C ARG A 6 35.49 3.72 -39.04
N ARG A 7 35.38 4.57 -40.06
CA ARG A 7 34.52 5.76 -40.04
C ARG A 7 33.02 5.42 -40.03
N THR A 8 32.62 4.27 -40.57
CA THR A 8 31.21 3.84 -40.51
C THR A 8 30.85 3.30 -39.13
N LEU A 9 31.80 2.68 -38.44
CA LEU A 9 31.62 2.19 -37.07
C LEU A 9 31.53 3.34 -36.07
N PHE A 10 32.29 4.42 -36.26
CA PHE A 10 32.20 5.60 -35.39
C PHE A 10 30.79 6.23 -35.42
N LYS A 11 30.21 6.37 -36.63
CA LYS A 11 28.86 6.93 -36.80
C LYS A 11 27.76 5.98 -36.32
N ALA A 12 27.97 4.67 -36.48
CA ALA A 12 27.08 3.65 -35.91
C ALA A 12 27.10 3.70 -34.37
N ASN A 13 28.27 3.87 -33.75
CA ASN A 13 28.38 3.93 -32.30
C ASN A 13 27.75 5.20 -31.71
N GLU A 14 27.85 6.35 -32.39
CA GLU A 14 27.13 7.55 -31.96
C GLU A 14 25.61 7.42 -32.16
N PHE A 15 25.17 6.75 -33.22
CA PHE A 15 23.74 6.47 -33.43
C PHE A 15 23.19 5.47 -32.40
N LEU A 16 23.99 4.46 -32.03
CA LEU A 16 23.66 3.51 -30.97
C LEU A 16 23.65 4.17 -29.59
N ALA A 17 24.55 5.11 -29.31
CA ALA A 17 24.54 5.89 -28.07
C ALA A 17 23.28 6.77 -27.93
N VAL A 18 22.78 7.32 -29.05
CA VAL A 18 21.50 8.06 -29.08
C VAL A 18 20.30 7.14 -28.86
N LEU A 19 20.35 5.89 -29.33
CA LEU A 19 19.31 4.88 -29.11
C LEU A 19 19.35 4.29 -27.69
N GLU A 20 20.53 4.28 -27.05
CA GLU A 20 20.72 3.85 -25.66
C GLU A 20 20.23 4.91 -24.65
N THR A 21 20.23 6.20 -25.04
CA THR A 21 19.57 7.28 -24.27
C THR A 21 18.03 7.29 -24.39
N GLY A 22 17.46 6.29 -25.06
CA GLY A 22 16.01 6.08 -25.22
C GLY A 22 15.33 5.31 -24.08
N GLU A 23 16.00 5.09 -22.95
CA GLU A 23 15.39 4.51 -21.75
C GLU A 23 14.47 5.54 -21.08
N SER A 24 13.24 5.58 -21.59
CA SER A 24 11.98 5.89 -20.89
C SER A 24 12.15 6.49 -19.50
N HIS A 25 12.43 7.80 -19.46
CA HIS A 25 12.08 8.64 -18.33
C HIS A 25 10.55 8.80 -18.31
N ILE A 26 9.82 7.70 -18.09
CA ILE A 26 8.47 7.81 -17.57
C ILE A 26 8.70 8.30 -16.14
N PRO A 27 8.28 9.53 -15.78
CA PRO A 27 8.39 10.01 -14.44
C PRO A 27 7.36 9.26 -13.63
N TYR A 28 7.66 8.00 -13.28
CA TYR A 28 6.95 7.33 -12.22
C TYR A 28 7.12 8.28 -11.03
N LEU A 29 6.01 8.82 -10.51
CA LEU A 29 6.03 9.30 -9.14
C LEU A 29 6.72 8.18 -8.38
N SER A 30 7.88 8.49 -7.80
CA SER A 30 8.67 7.47 -7.13
C SER A 30 7.72 6.67 -6.24
N PRO A 31 7.86 5.33 -6.13
CA PRO A 31 6.97 4.54 -5.26
C PRO A 31 6.86 5.15 -3.85
N VAL A 32 7.93 5.82 -3.42
CA VAL A 32 7.98 6.67 -2.23
C VAL A 32 6.98 7.84 -2.28
N THR A 33 6.97 8.65 -3.33
CA THR A 33 6.00 9.75 -3.51
C THR A 33 4.55 9.23 -3.52
N LEU A 34 4.27 8.13 -4.22
CA LEU A 34 2.93 7.52 -4.21
C LEU A 34 2.55 7.03 -2.81
N GLY A 35 3.48 6.39 -2.10
CA GLY A 35 3.29 5.94 -0.73
C GLY A 35 2.99 7.12 0.22
N VAL A 36 3.73 8.21 0.11
CA VAL A 36 3.52 9.42 0.92
C VAL A 36 2.14 10.04 0.65
N ILE A 37 1.73 10.16 -0.61
CA ILE A 37 0.40 10.67 -0.98
C ILE A 37 -0.71 9.79 -0.39
N LEU A 38 -0.55 8.46 -0.46
CA LEU A 38 -1.53 7.52 0.04
C LEU A 38 -1.65 7.56 1.57
N ILE A 39 -0.53 7.67 2.29
CA ILE A 39 -0.53 7.83 3.75
C ILE A 39 -1.25 9.12 4.14
N ILE A 40 -0.92 10.25 3.49
CA ILE A 40 -1.57 11.54 3.78
C ILE A 40 -3.07 11.47 3.50
N ALA A 41 -3.48 10.90 2.36
CA ALA A 41 -4.88 10.73 2.01
C ALA A 41 -5.63 9.86 3.04
N GLY A 42 -5.01 8.76 3.49
CA GLY A 42 -5.57 7.89 4.52
C GLY A 42 -5.77 8.60 5.86
N VAL A 43 -4.79 9.39 6.29
CA VAL A 43 -4.88 10.18 7.54
C VAL A 43 -6.00 11.24 7.43
N LEU A 44 -6.08 11.96 6.31
CA LEU A 44 -7.14 12.96 6.09
C LEU A 44 -8.53 12.31 6.11
N LEU A 45 -8.69 11.15 5.48
CA LEU A 45 -9.95 10.42 5.47
C LEU A 45 -10.34 9.94 6.88
N ALA A 46 -9.38 9.42 7.65
CA ALA A 46 -9.61 8.99 9.03
C ALA A 46 -10.07 10.17 9.91
N LEU A 47 -9.42 11.34 9.80
CA LEU A 47 -9.83 12.55 10.50
C LEU A 47 -11.25 12.97 10.11
N PHE A 48 -11.58 12.93 8.82
CA PHE A 48 -12.91 13.28 8.33
C PHE A 48 -14.00 12.36 8.91
N VAL A 49 -13.75 11.05 8.96
CA VAL A 49 -14.67 10.07 9.55
C VAL A 49 -14.88 10.34 11.05
N VAL A 50 -13.82 10.65 11.78
CA VAL A 50 -13.91 10.97 13.23
C VAL A 50 -14.74 12.23 13.46
N ILE A 51 -14.49 13.29 12.69
CA ILE A 51 -15.23 14.57 12.80
C ILE A 51 -16.72 14.35 12.51
N LEU A 52 -17.04 13.62 11.43
CA LEU A 52 -18.43 13.29 11.09
C LEU A 52 -19.10 12.40 12.14
N SER A 53 -18.35 11.49 12.78
CA SER A 53 -18.88 10.60 13.81
C SER A 53 -19.27 11.38 15.07
N ILE A 54 -18.48 12.38 15.46
CA ILE A 54 -18.77 13.25 16.60
C ILE A 54 -20.01 14.11 16.31
N ALA A 55 -20.11 14.67 15.10
CA ALA A 55 -21.24 15.50 14.67
C ALA A 55 -22.59 14.78 14.64
N LYS A 56 -22.60 13.44 14.66
CA LYS A 56 -23.81 12.60 14.59
C LYS A 56 -24.38 12.18 15.95
N THR A 57 -23.97 12.86 17.03
CA THR A 57 -24.32 12.48 18.42
C THR A 57 -25.70 13.00 18.83
N ASP A 58 -26.75 12.40 18.27
CA ASP A 58 -28.08 12.40 18.87
C ASP A 58 -28.33 11.01 19.48
N ASN A 59 -28.16 10.89 20.80
CA ASN A 59 -28.63 9.78 21.65
C ASN A 59 -28.14 8.34 21.37
N VAL A 60 -26.95 8.15 20.78
CA VAL A 60 -26.38 6.79 20.67
C VAL A 60 -25.55 6.46 21.91
N LYS A 61 -26.09 5.62 22.82
CA LYS A 61 -25.30 4.91 23.85
C LYS A 61 -24.01 4.42 23.21
N ALA A 62 -22.85 4.90 23.67
CA ALA A 62 -21.56 4.60 23.06
C ALA A 62 -21.29 3.09 23.04
N ARG A 63 -21.60 2.44 21.92
CA ARG A 63 -21.28 1.04 21.63
C ARG A 63 -19.86 0.97 21.09
N GLY A 64 -18.89 1.22 21.97
CA GLY A 64 -17.46 1.10 21.68
C GLY A 64 -16.94 -0.31 21.95
N GLY A 65 -15.99 -0.79 21.17
CA GLY A 65 -15.26 -2.03 21.45
C GLY A 65 -13.76 -1.82 21.27
N ALA A 66 -12.95 -2.50 22.07
CA ALA A 66 -11.50 -2.53 21.96
C ALA A 66 -11.04 -3.91 21.48
N VAL A 67 -10.03 -3.96 20.60
CA VAL A 67 -9.37 -5.20 20.19
C VAL A 67 -7.92 -5.14 20.67
N VAL A 68 -7.54 -6.08 21.53
CA VAL A 68 -6.16 -6.25 22.01
C VAL A 68 -5.56 -7.43 21.26
N ILE A 69 -4.50 -7.19 20.49
CA ILE A 69 -3.83 -8.23 19.72
C ILE A 69 -2.63 -8.73 20.54
N VAL A 70 -2.68 -9.98 20.99
CA VAL A 70 -1.57 -10.64 21.71
C VAL A 70 -1.05 -11.76 20.82
N GLY A 71 0.03 -11.51 20.10
CA GLY A 71 0.47 -12.41 19.03
C GLY A 71 -0.58 -12.50 17.91
N PRO A 72 -0.68 -13.60 17.14
CA PRO A 72 -1.69 -13.74 16.09
C PRO A 72 -3.12 -13.95 16.63
N PHE A 73 -3.32 -13.84 17.94
CA PHE A 73 -4.60 -14.04 18.61
C PHE A 73 -5.23 -12.70 18.99
N PRO A 74 -6.26 -12.24 18.26
CA PRO A 74 -7.01 -11.05 18.60
C PRO A 74 -7.98 -11.34 19.77
N ILE A 75 -7.95 -10.49 20.81
CA ILE A 75 -8.87 -10.50 21.95
C ILE A 75 -9.84 -9.33 21.79
N ILE A 76 -11.13 -9.62 21.61
CA ILE A 76 -12.16 -8.61 21.35
C ILE A 76 -12.96 -8.32 22.63
N PHE A 77 -12.95 -7.05 23.06
CA PHE A 77 -13.81 -6.51 24.10
C PHE A 77 -14.85 -5.59 23.47
N GLY A 78 -16.02 -6.13 23.12
CA GLY A 78 -17.13 -5.34 22.57
C GLY A 78 -18.15 -4.93 23.64
N SER A 79 -18.57 -3.67 23.64
CA SER A 79 -19.72 -3.19 24.45
C SER A 79 -21.06 -3.79 23.98
N ASP A 80 -21.13 -4.31 22.75
CA ASP A 80 -22.30 -5.00 22.19
C ASP A 80 -21.88 -6.27 21.43
N ARG A 81 -22.72 -7.32 21.48
CA ARG A 81 -22.49 -8.60 20.79
C ARG A 81 -22.38 -8.45 19.28
N GLU A 82 -23.14 -7.54 18.66
CA GLU A 82 -23.04 -7.31 17.20
C GLU A 82 -21.69 -6.71 16.83
N SER A 83 -21.26 -5.66 17.56
CA SER A 83 -19.95 -5.04 17.36
C SER A 83 -18.81 -6.02 17.63
N ALA A 84 -18.90 -6.84 18.67
CA ALA A 84 -17.92 -7.88 18.96
C ALA A 84 -17.82 -8.92 17.83
N LYS A 85 -18.95 -9.31 17.23
CA LYS A 85 -19.00 -10.28 16.13
C LYS A 85 -18.37 -9.73 14.86
N VAL A 86 -18.68 -8.48 14.51
CA VAL A 86 -18.06 -7.78 13.36
C VAL A 86 -16.55 -7.65 13.56
N LEU A 87 -16.13 -7.21 14.75
CA LEU A 87 -14.70 -7.08 15.08
C LEU A 87 -13.97 -8.42 15.03
N LEU A 88 -14.58 -9.49 15.55
CA LEU A 88 -14.01 -10.84 15.51
C LEU A 88 -13.79 -11.32 14.06
N VAL A 89 -14.82 -11.21 13.22
CA VAL A 89 -14.72 -11.61 11.80
C VAL A 89 -13.64 -10.78 11.10
N LEU A 90 -13.65 -9.46 11.30
CA LEU A 90 -12.66 -8.57 10.71
C LEU A 90 -11.24 -8.92 11.14
N SER A 91 -11.01 -9.19 12.43
CA SER A 91 -9.69 -9.57 12.94
C SER A 91 -9.21 -10.91 12.38
N ILE A 92 -10.09 -11.92 12.26
CA ILE A 92 -9.73 -13.20 11.67
C ILE A 92 -9.34 -13.03 10.20
N VAL A 93 -10.14 -12.29 9.43
CA VAL A 93 -9.85 -12.01 8.01
C VAL A 93 -8.51 -11.29 7.86
N LEU A 94 -8.23 -10.32 8.73
CA LEU A 94 -6.97 -9.57 8.70
C LEU A 94 -5.77 -10.44 9.03
N VAL A 95 -5.85 -11.29 10.07
CA VAL A 95 -4.78 -12.25 10.42
C VAL A 95 -4.54 -13.23 9.28
N ALA A 96 -5.60 -13.76 8.65
CA ALA A 96 -5.48 -14.65 7.51
C ALA A 96 -4.79 -13.96 6.32
N ALA A 97 -5.20 -12.73 5.99
CA ALA A 97 -4.57 -11.94 4.93
C ALA A 97 -3.07 -11.69 5.21
N LEU A 98 -2.71 -11.40 6.48
CA LEU A 98 -1.34 -11.18 6.89
C LEU A 98 -0.48 -12.45 6.79
N ILE A 99 -1.03 -13.60 7.17
CA ILE A 99 -0.35 -14.90 6.99
C ILE A 99 -0.11 -15.18 5.50
N VAL A 100 -1.12 -14.97 4.65
CA VAL A 100 -0.98 -15.15 3.19
C VAL A 100 0.10 -14.22 2.63
N LEU A 101 0.12 -12.96 3.05
CA LEU A 101 1.14 -12.01 2.62
C LEU A 101 2.54 -12.42 3.06
N LEU A 102 2.70 -12.90 4.30
CA LEU A 102 3.99 -13.40 4.80
C LEU A 102 4.47 -14.61 3.99
N LEU A 103 3.56 -15.55 3.69
CA LEU A 103 3.89 -16.73 2.89
C LEU A 103 4.28 -16.35 1.46
N LEU A 104 3.59 -15.36 0.87
CA LEU A 104 3.91 -14.85 -0.47
C LEU A 104 5.27 -14.14 -0.49
N GLN A 105 5.56 -13.31 0.51
CA GLN A 105 6.85 -12.64 0.63
C GLN A 105 8.00 -13.64 0.82
N GLY A 106 7.78 -14.74 1.56
CA GLY A 106 8.78 -15.80 1.69
C GLY A 106 9.04 -16.60 0.41
N TYR A 107 8.17 -16.47 -0.61
CA TYR A 107 8.29 -17.17 -1.90
C TYR A 107 8.95 -16.32 -3.01
N PHE A 108 9.08 -15.00 -2.80
CA PHE A 108 9.71 -14.04 -3.70
C PHE A 108 11.12 -13.65 -3.22
#